data_AF-A0A2H9VUE3-F1
#
_entry.id   AF-A0A2H9VUE3-F1
#
_cell.length_a   1.000
_cell.length_b   1.000
_cell.length_c   1.000
_cell.angle_alpha   90.00
_cell.angle_beta   90.00
_cell.angle_gamma   90.00
#
_symmetry.space_group_name_H-M   'P 1'
#
loop_
_entity.id
_entity.type
_entity.pdbx_description
1 polymer ?
#
loop_
_entity_poly.entity_id
_entity_poly.type
_entity_poly.pdbx_seq_one_letter_code
_entity_poly.pdbx_strand_id
1 'polypeptide(L)'
;MKRSYKSNCIVLMLFSVVMVAFGCDSGNRGTNSNNHKKLQTSVLTKQVKTTEDTKLSSFVLSCGSGCAMTYTPESITGKLPVLIVQFKVEMFVDEELTDTYNEVYEFSYNSSKQIEQVHMQGKNDNVLKTLMPNAQRSFRKFAEELLNR
;
A
#
# COMPACT_ATOMS: atom_id res chain seq x y z
N MET A 1 21.36 12.88 40.48
CA MET A 1 20.61 13.60 39.43
C MET A 1 19.16 13.16 39.45
N LYS A 2 18.23 14.11 39.36
CA LYS A 2 16.82 14.00 39.80
C LYS A 2 15.98 13.19 38.81
N ARG A 3 15.27 12.16 39.31
CA ARG A 3 14.06 11.63 38.68
C ARG A 3 12.92 12.61 38.93
N SER A 4 12.14 12.93 37.89
CA SER A 4 10.90 13.68 38.01
C SER A 4 9.86 13.12 37.05
N TYR A 5 8.91 12.36 37.58
CA TYR A 5 7.62 12.10 36.94
C TYR A 5 6.58 12.42 38.02
N LYS A 6 5.76 13.46 37.78
CA LYS A 6 4.61 13.78 38.62
C LYS A 6 3.35 13.34 37.86
N SER A 7 2.71 12.31 38.40
CA SER A 7 1.32 11.96 38.11
C SER A 7 0.36 12.98 38.72
N ASN A 8 -0.81 13.10 38.08
CA ASN A 8 -2.14 13.51 38.59
C ASN A 8 -2.68 14.90 38.21
N CYS A 9 -3.73 14.87 37.36
CA CYS A 9 -5.04 15.55 37.47
C CYS A 9 -5.76 15.29 36.12
N ILE A 10 -6.60 14.27 35.94
CA ILE A 10 -7.97 14.18 36.47
C ILE A 10 -8.57 15.56 36.75
N VAL A 11 -9.14 16.19 35.72
CA VAL A 11 -10.35 17.03 35.82
C VAL A 11 -11.13 16.90 34.50
N LEU A 12 -12.20 16.12 34.57
CA LEU A 12 -13.54 16.34 34.01
C LEU A 12 -13.73 17.51 33.01
N MET A 13 -14.13 17.19 31.77
CA MET A 13 -15.28 17.86 31.13
C MET A 13 -16.05 16.85 30.28
N LEU A 14 -17.14 16.36 30.88
CA LEU A 14 -18.25 15.66 30.23
C LEU A 14 -19.17 16.68 29.53
N PHE A 15 -19.97 16.17 28.58
CA PHE A 15 -21.20 16.73 28.00
C PHE A 15 -21.10 17.75 26.86
N SER A 16 -21.26 17.22 25.64
CA SER A 16 -22.37 17.64 24.78
C SER A 16 -22.81 16.49 23.88
N VAL A 17 -23.82 15.76 24.36
CA VAL A 17 -24.68 14.90 23.56
C VAL A 17 -25.44 15.78 22.58
N VAL A 18 -25.30 15.54 21.27
CA VAL A 18 -26.39 15.74 20.32
C VAL A 18 -26.44 14.53 19.41
N MET A 19 -27.46 13.71 19.63
CA MET A 19 -27.92 12.70 18.69
C MET A 19 -28.36 13.37 17.41
N VAL A 20 -27.92 12.84 16.27
CA VAL A 20 -28.71 12.91 15.05
C VAL A 20 -28.81 11.51 14.48
N ALA A 21 -29.95 10.87 14.74
CA ALA A 21 -30.38 9.66 14.09
C ALA A 21 -31.08 10.02 12.77
N PHE A 22 -30.50 9.57 11.66
CA PHE A 22 -31.14 9.33 10.37
C PHE A 22 -30.37 8.14 9.77
N GLY A 23 -30.93 7.04 9.29
CA GLY A 23 -32.30 6.58 9.10
C GLY A 23 -32.12 5.27 8.30
N CYS A 24 -32.63 4.15 8.82
CA CYS A 24 -32.59 2.86 8.15
C CYS A 24 -33.95 2.65 7.47
N ASP A 25 -33.98 2.54 6.15
CA ASP A 25 -35.02 1.76 5.45
C ASP A 25 -34.52 1.38 4.05
N SER A 26 -34.42 0.08 3.82
CA SER A 26 -35.17 -0.57 2.74
C SER A 26 -34.89 -2.07 2.73
N GLY A 27 -35.94 -2.83 3.05
CA GLY A 27 -36.44 -3.85 2.14
C GLY A 27 -35.64 -5.13 1.97
N ASN A 28 -36.07 -6.14 2.73
CA ASN A 28 -35.92 -7.57 2.49
C ASN A 28 -35.92 -7.99 1.00
N ARG A 29 -34.91 -8.75 0.58
CA ARG A 29 -34.99 -9.67 -0.56
C ARG A 29 -34.45 -11.03 -0.14
N GLY A 30 -35.35 -11.87 0.37
CA GLY A 30 -35.17 -13.31 0.25
C GLY A 30 -35.35 -13.72 -1.22
N THR A 31 -34.45 -14.57 -1.72
CA THR A 31 -34.80 -15.90 -2.27
C THR A 31 -33.52 -16.63 -2.72
N ASN A 32 -33.42 -17.88 -2.28
CA ASN A 32 -32.60 -18.94 -2.86
C ASN A 32 -32.66 -18.97 -4.39
N SER A 33 -31.54 -19.26 -5.03
CA SER A 33 -31.54 -20.24 -6.14
C SER A 33 -30.15 -20.81 -6.36
N ASN A 34 -30.04 -22.11 -6.11
CA ASN A 34 -28.96 -22.97 -6.54
C ASN A 34 -28.84 -22.87 -8.07
N ASN A 35 -27.63 -22.70 -8.60
CA ASN A 35 -27.23 -23.38 -9.82
C ASN A 35 -25.73 -23.61 -9.83
N HIS A 36 -25.41 -24.80 -9.35
CA HIS A 36 -24.22 -25.55 -9.71
C HIS A 36 -24.19 -25.68 -11.25
N LYS A 37 -23.30 -24.95 -11.91
CA LYS A 37 -22.87 -25.29 -13.28
C LYS A 37 -21.35 -25.37 -13.34
N LYS A 38 -20.86 -26.54 -12.98
CA LYS A 38 -19.56 -27.08 -13.37
C LYS A 38 -19.48 -27.14 -14.89
N LEU A 39 -18.54 -26.42 -15.50
CA LEU A 39 -17.86 -26.79 -16.74
C LEU A 39 -16.58 -25.94 -16.83
N GLN A 40 -15.46 -26.44 -16.32
CA GLN A 40 -14.42 -27.15 -17.06
C GLN A 40 -13.83 -26.35 -18.24
N THR A 41 -12.55 -26.00 -18.02
CA THR A 41 -11.47 -26.09 -19.01
C THR A 41 -11.34 -24.94 -20.00
N SER A 42 -10.40 -24.04 -19.73
CA SER A 42 -9.15 -24.09 -20.49
C SER A 42 -7.98 -23.55 -19.66
N VAL A 43 -6.97 -24.40 -19.53
CA VAL A 43 -5.61 -23.99 -19.25
C VAL A 43 -5.19 -23.08 -20.39
N LEU A 44 -4.91 -21.82 -20.09
CA LEU A 44 -3.92 -21.08 -20.86
C LEU A 44 -3.02 -20.34 -19.89
N THR A 45 -2.11 -21.11 -19.32
CA THR A 45 -0.78 -20.68 -18.89
C THR A 45 -0.16 -19.91 -20.05
N LYS A 46 -0.41 -18.60 -20.12
CA LYS A 46 0.49 -17.69 -20.80
C LYS A 46 1.37 -17.12 -19.70
N GLN A 47 2.40 -17.89 -19.35
CA GLN A 47 3.62 -17.30 -18.80
C GLN A 47 4.05 -16.24 -19.82
N VAL A 48 3.77 -14.99 -19.50
CA VAL A 48 4.36 -13.87 -20.21
C VAL A 48 5.83 -13.92 -19.83
N LYS A 49 6.62 -14.47 -20.75
CA LYS A 49 8.06 -14.32 -20.79
C LYS A 49 8.38 -12.86 -20.57
N THR A 50 9.26 -12.64 -19.60
CA THR A 50 10.09 -11.47 -19.39
C THR A 50 10.46 -10.85 -20.73
N THR A 51 9.84 -9.72 -21.05
CA THR A 51 10.18 -8.90 -22.20
C THR A 51 10.72 -7.58 -21.68
N GLU A 52 12.01 -7.40 -21.97
CA GLU A 52 12.83 -6.19 -21.97
C GLU A 52 13.18 -5.59 -20.61
N ASP A 53 14.49 -5.65 -20.32
CA ASP A 53 15.19 -5.08 -19.17
C ASP A 53 15.14 -3.54 -19.20
N THR A 54 13.95 -2.94 -19.13
CA THR A 54 13.87 -1.54 -18.69
C THR A 54 14.17 -1.55 -17.19
N LYS A 55 15.46 -1.43 -16.87
CA LYS A 55 15.98 -1.43 -15.51
C LYS A 55 15.34 -0.27 -14.74
N LEU A 56 14.30 -0.58 -13.98
CA LEU A 56 13.66 0.39 -13.09
C LEU A 56 14.62 0.81 -11.99
N SER A 57 14.53 2.08 -11.60
CA SER A 57 15.40 2.62 -10.58
C SER A 57 14.96 2.16 -9.19
N SER A 58 15.94 1.87 -8.34
CA SER A 58 15.70 1.78 -6.91
C SER A 58 15.53 3.18 -6.32
N PHE A 59 14.84 3.29 -5.20
CA PHE A 59 14.71 4.56 -4.48
C PHE A 59 14.95 4.37 -2.99
N VAL A 60 15.37 5.46 -2.33
CA VAL A 60 15.68 5.47 -0.89
C VAL A 60 14.63 6.29 -0.15
N LEU A 61 14.16 5.75 0.96
CA LEU A 61 13.32 6.43 1.93
C LEU A 61 14.14 6.71 3.19
N SER A 62 14.34 7.98 3.54
CA SER A 62 14.90 8.32 4.85
C SER A 62 13.79 8.31 5.91
N CYS A 63 13.99 7.54 6.98
CA CYS A 63 13.13 7.48 8.15
C CYS A 63 13.55 8.48 9.26
N GLY A 64 14.61 9.27 9.02
CA GLY A 64 15.19 10.20 10.00
C GLY A 64 16.20 9.54 10.94
N SER A 65 16.94 10.35 11.72
CA SER A 65 17.85 9.88 12.79
C SER A 65 18.80 8.73 12.37
N GLY A 66 19.42 8.83 11.19
CA GLY A 66 20.35 7.79 10.71
C GLY A 66 19.69 6.55 10.09
N CYS A 67 18.35 6.50 10.02
CA CYS A 67 17.59 5.42 9.40
C CYS A 67 17.30 5.71 7.92
N ALA A 68 17.57 4.72 7.05
CA ALA A 68 17.22 4.73 5.64
C ALA A 68 16.75 3.34 5.17
N MET A 69 15.85 3.31 4.19
CA MET A 69 15.39 2.08 3.55
C MET A 69 15.53 2.20 2.05
N THR A 70 16.20 1.24 1.42
CA THR A 70 16.35 1.16 -0.04
C THR A 70 15.36 0.17 -0.60
N TYR A 71 14.53 0.62 -1.53
CA TYR A 71 13.54 -0.17 -2.25
C TYR A 71 14.07 -0.49 -3.64
N THR A 72 14.37 -1.77 -3.87
CA THR A 72 14.85 -2.27 -5.17
C THR A 72 13.78 -3.16 -5.80
N PRO A 73 13.23 -2.81 -6.98
CA PRO A 73 12.22 -3.65 -7.62
C PRO A 73 12.85 -4.97 -8.10
N GLU A 74 12.28 -6.09 -7.69
CA GLU A 74 12.72 -7.43 -8.10
C GLU A 74 11.85 -8.01 -9.22
N SER A 75 10.54 -7.79 -9.15
CA SER A 75 9.62 -8.25 -10.19
C SER A 75 8.41 -7.35 -10.31
N ILE A 76 7.85 -7.33 -11.52
CA ILE A 76 6.65 -6.58 -11.85
C ILE A 76 5.72 -7.51 -12.58
N THR A 77 4.49 -7.57 -12.11
CA THR A 77 3.42 -8.37 -12.69
C THR A 77 2.14 -7.55 -12.83
N GLY A 78 1.12 -8.14 -13.43
CA GLY A 78 -0.14 -7.46 -13.67
C GLY A 78 -0.15 -6.62 -14.95
N LYS A 79 -1.24 -5.88 -15.13
CA LYS A 79 -1.52 -5.05 -16.31
C LYS A 79 -2.38 -3.87 -15.89
N LEU A 80 -2.24 -2.74 -16.58
CA LEU A 80 -3.09 -1.57 -16.31
C LEU A 80 -4.59 -1.94 -16.26
N PRO A 81 -5.35 -1.36 -15.31
CA PRO A 81 -4.97 -0.25 -14.43
C PRO A 81 -4.19 -0.64 -13.17
N VAL A 82 -3.80 -1.92 -13.00
CA VAL A 82 -3.17 -2.41 -11.76
C VAL A 82 -1.84 -3.10 -12.05
N LEU A 83 -0.77 -2.57 -11.46
CA LEU A 83 0.56 -3.15 -11.52
C LEU A 83 0.99 -3.61 -10.13
N ILE A 84 1.53 -4.82 -10.04
CA ILE A 84 2.01 -5.38 -8.78
C ILE A 84 3.53 -5.41 -8.83
N VAL A 85 4.17 -4.84 -7.83
CA VAL A 85 5.63 -4.75 -7.74
C VAL A 85 6.09 -5.40 -6.45
N GLN A 86 7.00 -6.36 -6.57
CA GLN A 86 7.74 -6.90 -5.44
C GLN A 86 9.05 -6.12 -5.32
N PHE A 87 9.30 -5.59 -4.12
CA PHE A 87 10.55 -4.92 -3.76
C PHE A 87 11.34 -5.77 -2.78
N LYS A 88 12.65 -5.82 -3.00
CA LYS A 88 13.62 -6.07 -1.94
C LYS A 88 13.84 -4.77 -1.19
N VAL A 89 13.61 -4.80 0.11
CA VAL A 89 13.79 -3.67 1.02
C VAL A 89 15.01 -3.95 1.89
N GLU A 90 15.97 -3.04 1.85
CA GLU A 90 17.17 -3.08 2.68
C GLU A 90 17.13 -1.90 3.65
N MET A 91 17.13 -2.20 4.95
CA MET A 91 17.06 -1.20 6.01
C MET A 91 18.45 -0.94 6.61
N PHE A 92 18.81 0.33 6.68
CA PHE A 92 20.06 0.82 7.21
C PHE A 92 19.79 1.68 8.45
N VAL A 93 20.55 1.46 9.51
CA VAL A 93 20.58 2.29 10.72
C VAL A 93 22.04 2.64 10.98
N ASP A 94 22.33 3.94 11.09
CA ASP A 94 23.70 4.44 11.24
C ASP A 94 24.65 3.90 10.16
N GLU A 95 24.14 3.88 8.91
CA GLU A 95 24.84 3.40 7.71
C GLU A 95 25.13 1.88 7.65
N GLU A 96 24.74 1.13 8.68
CA GLU A 96 24.89 -0.33 8.72
C GLU A 96 23.60 -1.03 8.27
N LEU A 97 23.72 -2.05 7.41
CA LEU A 97 22.58 -2.90 7.01
C LEU A 97 22.10 -3.70 8.22
N THR A 98 20.86 -3.46 8.62
CA THR A 98 20.26 -4.07 9.81
C THR A 98 19.22 -5.13 9.47
N ASP A 99 18.54 -4.99 8.34
CA ASP A 99 17.52 -5.94 7.89
C ASP A 99 17.37 -5.94 6.37
N THR A 100 16.92 -7.08 5.84
CA THR A 100 16.56 -7.27 4.44
C THR A 100 15.32 -8.13 4.34
N TYR A 101 14.27 -7.60 3.72
CA TYR A 101 12.99 -8.31 3.55
C TYR A 101 12.31 -7.91 2.25
N ASN A 102 11.22 -8.59 1.92
CA ASN A 102 10.44 -8.32 0.71
C ASN A 102 9.10 -7.69 1.05
N GLU A 103 8.73 -6.67 0.27
CA GLU A 103 7.40 -6.07 0.33
C GLU A 103 6.75 -6.11 -1.06
N VAL A 104 5.44 -6.33 -1.10
CA VAL A 104 4.67 -6.33 -2.35
C VAL A 104 3.70 -5.15 -2.32
N TYR A 105 3.69 -4.37 -3.39
CA TYR A 105 2.83 -3.20 -3.55
C TYR A 105 1.98 -3.31 -4.80
N GLU A 106 0.71 -2.92 -4.67
CA GLU A 106 -0.24 -2.74 -5.76
C GLU A 106 -0.32 -1.26 -6.13
N PHE A 107 0.00 -0.92 -7.38
CA PHE A 107 -0.09 0.41 -7.96
C PHE A 107 -1.32 0.48 -8.87
N SER A 108 -2.30 1.27 -8.47
CA SER A 108 -3.59 1.41 -9.16
C SER A 108 -3.72 2.78 -9.80
N TYR A 109 -3.99 2.78 -11.11
CA TYR A 109 -4.05 3.97 -11.96
C TYR A 109 -5.47 4.26 -12.41
N ASN A 110 -5.80 5.53 -12.58
CA ASN A 110 -7.06 5.92 -13.19
C ASN A 110 -7.03 5.76 -14.73
N SER A 111 -8.16 6.05 -15.39
CA SER A 111 -8.28 5.99 -16.86
C SER A 111 -7.32 6.91 -17.61
N SER A 112 -6.84 7.98 -16.96
CA SER A 112 -5.86 8.92 -17.51
C SER A 112 -4.41 8.52 -17.19
N LYS A 113 -4.18 7.28 -16.72
CA LYS A 113 -2.88 6.74 -16.32
C LYS A 113 -2.17 7.55 -15.22
N GLN A 114 -2.93 8.25 -14.38
CA GLN A 114 -2.38 8.88 -13.17
C GLN A 114 -2.49 7.90 -12.00
N ILE A 115 -1.47 7.86 -11.15
CA ILE A 115 -1.50 7.01 -9.97
C ILE A 115 -2.56 7.51 -8.99
N GLU A 116 -3.49 6.64 -8.62
CA GLU A 116 -4.60 6.94 -7.70
C GLU A 116 -4.30 6.39 -6.30
N GLN A 117 -3.84 5.14 -6.25
CA GLN A 117 -3.60 4.43 -5.01
C GLN A 117 -2.35 3.56 -5.11
N VAL A 118 -1.63 3.48 -3.99
CA VAL A 118 -0.58 2.48 -3.80
C VAL A 118 -0.85 1.78 -2.47
N HIS A 119 -1.02 0.46 -2.52
CA HIS A 119 -1.35 -0.37 -1.36
C HIS A 119 -0.26 -1.41 -1.13
N MET A 120 0.20 -1.54 0.11
CA MET A 120 1.07 -2.64 0.49
C MET A 120 0.22 -3.89 0.72
N GLN A 121 0.63 -5.04 0.19
CA GLN A 121 -0.10 -6.29 0.35
C GLN A 121 -0.31 -6.62 1.83
N GLY A 122 -1.55 -6.98 2.19
CA GLY A 122 -1.94 -7.27 3.58
C GLY A 122 -2.21 -6.03 4.44
N LYS A 123 -2.07 -4.81 3.89
CA LYS A 123 -2.47 -3.55 4.54
C LYS A 123 -3.54 -2.84 3.73
N ASN A 124 -4.45 -2.15 4.41
CA ASN A 124 -5.54 -1.39 3.78
C ASN A 124 -5.18 0.08 3.51
N ASP A 125 -4.03 0.54 4.00
CA ASP A 125 -3.61 1.93 3.89
C ASP A 125 -3.12 2.27 2.48
N ASN A 126 -3.51 3.45 2.00
CA ASN A 126 -2.96 4.03 0.78
C ASN A 126 -1.69 4.82 1.12
N VAL A 127 -0.53 4.32 0.71
CA VAL A 127 0.76 4.93 1.07
C VAL A 127 0.94 6.34 0.50
N LEU A 128 0.20 6.70 -0.56
CA LEU A 128 0.19 8.05 -1.11
C LEU A 128 -0.52 9.08 -0.21
N LYS A 129 -1.20 8.62 0.86
CA LYS A 129 -1.92 9.46 1.83
C LYS A 129 -1.39 9.30 3.25
N THR A 130 -0.88 8.12 3.61
CA THR A 130 -0.50 7.80 4.98
C THR A 130 0.99 7.99 5.29
N LEU A 131 1.87 7.82 4.30
CA LEU A 131 3.31 7.99 4.53
C LEU A 131 3.74 9.46 4.61
N MET A 132 4.95 9.71 5.11
CA MET A 132 5.55 11.04 5.11
C MET A 132 5.67 11.60 3.68
N PRO A 133 5.57 12.93 3.48
CA PRO A 133 5.56 13.53 2.14
C PRO A 133 6.71 13.12 1.22
N ASN A 134 7.92 12.92 1.77
CA ASN A 134 9.08 12.49 0.99
C ASN A 134 8.87 11.08 0.41
N ALA A 135 8.38 10.14 1.22
CA ALA A 135 8.08 8.79 0.77
C ALA A 135 6.95 8.77 -0.25
N GLN A 136 5.89 9.55 -0.04
CA GLN A 136 4.83 9.69 -1.03
C GLN A 136 5.36 10.17 -2.39
N ARG A 137 6.31 11.13 -2.40
CA ARG A 137 6.93 11.60 -3.65
C ARG A 137 7.76 10.51 -4.33
N SER A 138 8.53 9.73 -3.58
CA SER A 138 9.29 8.60 -4.13
C SER A 138 8.37 7.57 -4.78
N PHE A 139 7.27 7.18 -4.11
CA PHE A 139 6.30 6.25 -4.69
C PHE A 139 5.60 6.80 -5.93
N ARG A 140 5.25 8.10 -5.97
CA ARG A 140 4.67 8.73 -7.17
C ARG A 140 5.65 8.75 -8.34
N LYS A 141 6.92 9.13 -8.08
CA LYS A 141 7.96 9.13 -9.11
C LYS A 141 8.18 7.73 -9.67
N PHE A 142 8.28 6.73 -8.80
CA PHE A 142 8.42 5.34 -9.23
C PHE A 142 7.20 4.87 -10.05
N ALA A 143 5.98 5.28 -9.68
CA ALA A 143 4.77 4.98 -10.44
C ALA A 143 4.79 5.57 -11.86
N GLU A 144 5.36 6.77 -12.05
CA GLU A 144 5.56 7.35 -13.38
C GLU A 144 6.57 6.54 -14.20
N GLU A 145 7.67 6.10 -13.59
CA GLU A 145 8.68 5.24 -14.22
C GLU A 145 8.07 3.89 -14.65
N LEU A 146 7.17 3.31 -13.86
CA LEU A 146 6.48 2.06 -14.17
C LEU A 146 5.67 2.09 -15.48
N LEU A 147 5.22 3.27 -15.92
CA LEU A 147 4.44 3.47 -17.14
C LEU A 147 5.32 3.66 -18.38
N ASN A 148 6.58 4.03 -18.20
CA ASN A 148 7.56 4.31 -19.26
C ASN A 148 8.49 3.12 -19.53
N ARG A 149 8.15 1.94 -18.99
CA ARG A 149 8.93 0.71 -19.13
C ARG A 149 8.75 0.02 -20.48
#